data_AF-A0A972X5V8-F1
#
_entry.id   AF-A0A972X5V8-F1
#
_cell.length_a   1.000
_cell.length_b   1.000
_cell.length_c   1.000
_cell.angle_alpha   90.00
_cell.angle_beta   90.00
_cell.angle_gamma   90.00
#
_symmetry.space_group_name_H-M   'P 1'
#
loop_
_entity.id
_entity.type
_entity.pdbx_description
1 polymer ?
#
loop_
_entity_poly.entity_id
_entity_poly.type
_entity_poly.pdbx_seq_one_letter_code
_entity_poly.pdbx_strand_id
1 'polypeptide(L)'
;MQPIQPQAATPWPEFRGPTGDGVTQEKNLPDEWSESQGVAWKTAVPGKAWSSPVVWDSLVWLTNATADGTRLSAVAVAVDSGRIVHDVTVFETAEPQFCHAFNSHASSTPVIEGDRIYLHYGSAGTACLDTASGRIVWARQDLPCDHFRGAGSSPIVHGDLLIVAFDGFDLQYVVALDKRTGTTVWRKDRNIDYGTADGDAKKAYPTASVITSGGREQVVLPSAGATIAYDPKSGEELWRVNHGGMNASARPLFAHGLVYINTAAGGMKLLAVRPDGSGDVTGSHIAWKSSQGTGSRSSQLLLSDRLFLVGDAGTATVLDAVTGKAAWQKRLGGEFSASPILADGRIYASNQTGDTFVLSASDPYDAIATNTLDDGCMASPAVFDGAIYLRTKTHLYKIGPR
;
A
#
# COMPACT_ATOMS: atom_id res chain seq x y z
N MET A 1 20.02 36.47 -13.89
CA MET A 1 19.30 35.43 -13.14
C MET A 1 18.86 34.40 -14.15
N GLN A 2 19.43 33.18 -14.12
CA GLN A 2 18.86 32.08 -14.90
C GLN A 2 17.46 31.81 -14.36
N PRO A 3 16.44 31.64 -15.22
CA PRO A 3 15.13 31.22 -14.74
C PRO A 3 15.30 29.88 -14.03
N ILE A 4 14.89 29.82 -12.76
CA ILE A 4 14.75 28.57 -12.03
C ILE A 4 13.73 27.77 -12.84
N GLN A 5 14.18 26.76 -13.57
CA GLN A 5 13.26 25.81 -14.17
C GLN A 5 12.47 25.18 -13.01
N PRO A 6 11.13 25.17 -13.06
CA PRO A 6 10.36 24.46 -12.05
C PRO A 6 10.87 23.02 -12.02
N GLN A 7 11.26 22.56 -10.84
CA GLN A 7 11.59 21.16 -10.63
C GLN A 7 10.34 20.36 -11.00
N ALA A 8 10.47 19.40 -11.92
CA ALA A 8 9.35 18.53 -12.26
C ALA A 8 8.86 17.82 -10.99
N ALA A 9 7.55 17.85 -10.75
CA ALA A 9 6.94 17.18 -9.60
C ALA A 9 7.28 15.68 -9.61
N THR A 10 7.53 15.12 -8.43
CA THR A 10 7.89 13.70 -8.34
C THR A 10 6.60 12.85 -8.43
N PRO A 11 6.49 11.91 -9.38
CA PRO A 11 5.32 11.04 -9.47
C PRO A 11 5.08 10.25 -8.16
N TRP A 12 3.82 9.86 -7.94
CA TRP A 12 3.40 8.94 -6.89
C TRP A 12 2.90 7.64 -7.54
N PRO A 13 3.82 6.78 -8.01
CA PRO A 13 3.50 5.78 -9.03
C PRO A 13 2.80 4.53 -8.51
N GLU A 14 2.95 4.21 -7.22
CA GLU A 14 2.47 2.96 -6.64
C GLU A 14 1.95 3.16 -5.21
N PHE A 15 1.47 2.08 -4.59
CA PHE A 15 1.07 2.08 -3.20
C PHE A 15 2.19 2.59 -2.30
N ARG A 16 1.90 3.67 -1.57
CA ARG A 16 2.86 4.39 -0.70
C ARG A 16 3.98 5.13 -1.43
N GLY A 17 3.78 5.49 -2.69
CA GLY A 17 4.59 6.50 -3.37
C GLY A 17 5.88 5.97 -4.01
N PRO A 18 6.82 6.86 -4.37
CA PRO A 18 7.92 6.57 -5.30
C PRO A 18 8.90 5.51 -4.80
N THR A 19 9.02 5.34 -3.49
CA THR A 19 9.90 4.36 -2.83
C THR A 19 9.12 3.29 -2.07
N GLY A 20 7.78 3.35 -2.09
CA GLY A 20 6.92 2.39 -1.39
C GLY A 20 6.91 2.48 0.13
N ASP A 21 7.55 3.49 0.72
CA ASP A 21 7.67 3.67 2.16
C ASP A 21 6.73 4.75 2.73
N GLY A 22 5.96 5.43 1.87
CA GLY A 22 5.03 6.50 2.25
C GLY A 22 5.71 7.83 2.54
N VAL A 23 6.97 8.00 2.15
CA VAL A 23 7.75 9.22 2.33
C VAL A 23 7.88 9.97 1.01
N THR A 24 7.81 11.30 1.06
CA THR A 24 8.08 12.17 -0.09
C THR A 24 8.95 13.36 0.29
N GLN A 25 9.69 13.87 -0.70
CA GLN A 25 10.49 15.09 -0.60
C GLN A 25 9.69 16.34 -0.99
N GLU A 26 8.42 16.19 -1.40
CA GLU A 26 7.50 17.29 -1.61
C GLU A 26 7.37 18.14 -0.34
N LYS A 27 7.25 19.46 -0.53
CA LYS A 27 7.25 20.45 0.55
C LYS A 27 6.01 21.32 0.49
N ASN A 28 5.74 22.03 1.59
CA ASN A 28 4.64 22.99 1.68
C ASN A 28 3.26 22.37 1.36
N LEU A 29 3.05 21.10 1.72
CA LEU A 29 1.73 20.50 1.69
C LEU A 29 0.79 21.24 2.66
N PRO A 30 -0.51 21.33 2.36
CA PRO A 30 -1.45 22.02 3.23
C PRO A 30 -1.52 21.34 4.60
N ASP A 31 -1.46 22.14 5.66
CA ASP A 31 -1.67 21.67 7.04
C ASP A 31 -3.17 21.68 7.41
N GLU A 32 -3.93 22.64 6.85
CA GLU A 32 -5.35 22.85 7.16
C GLU A 32 -6.24 22.80 5.91
N TRP A 33 -7.37 22.13 6.01
CA TRP A 33 -8.42 22.07 4.99
C TRP A 33 -9.77 21.61 5.58
N SER A 34 -10.84 21.79 4.81
CA SER A 34 -12.18 21.27 5.08
C SER A 34 -12.91 21.01 3.76
N GLU A 35 -14.16 20.53 3.81
CA GLU A 35 -15.03 20.40 2.64
C GLU A 35 -15.18 21.70 1.81
N SER A 36 -14.92 22.87 2.40
CA SER A 36 -15.11 24.18 1.76
C SER A 36 -13.83 25.00 1.59
N GLN A 37 -12.71 24.57 2.15
CA GLN A 37 -11.45 25.32 2.17
C GLN A 37 -10.25 24.39 1.93
N GLY A 38 -9.26 24.84 1.16
CA GLY A 38 -8.05 24.06 0.87
C GLY A 38 -8.26 22.91 -0.14
N VAL A 39 -9.48 22.67 -0.59
CA VAL A 39 -9.81 21.70 -1.65
C VAL A 39 -9.85 22.42 -3.01
N ALA A 40 -8.96 22.02 -3.92
CA ALA A 40 -8.91 22.54 -5.28
C ALA A 40 -10.09 22.02 -6.12
N TRP A 41 -10.34 20.72 -6.02
CA TRP A 41 -11.51 20.05 -6.59
C TRP A 41 -11.83 18.77 -5.81
N LYS A 42 -13.09 18.34 -5.91
CA LYS A 42 -13.55 17.01 -5.47
C LYS A 42 -14.41 16.38 -6.55
N THR A 43 -14.21 15.08 -6.77
CA THR A 43 -14.83 14.35 -7.88
C THR A 43 -15.47 13.09 -7.35
N ALA A 44 -16.77 12.92 -7.58
CA ALA A 44 -17.47 11.68 -7.22
C ALA A 44 -16.91 10.52 -8.04
N VAL A 45 -16.60 9.40 -7.37
CA VAL A 45 -16.14 8.16 -7.99
C VAL A 45 -17.14 7.05 -7.60
N PRO A 46 -18.22 6.85 -8.39
CA PRO A 46 -19.27 5.90 -8.05
C PRO A 46 -18.73 4.47 -7.93
N GLY A 47 -19.25 3.72 -6.96
CA GLY A 47 -18.81 2.35 -6.69
C GLY A 47 -18.35 2.18 -5.24
N LYS A 48 -17.58 1.12 -5.00
CA LYS A 48 -16.97 0.83 -3.70
C LYS A 48 -15.57 0.27 -3.94
N ALA A 49 -14.53 1.05 -3.67
CA ALA A 49 -13.15 0.57 -3.73
C ALA A 49 -12.21 1.30 -2.77
N TRP A 50 -11.19 0.59 -2.28
CA TRP A 50 -10.25 1.07 -1.26
C TRP A 50 -8.84 1.33 -1.76
N SER A 51 -8.60 1.25 -3.07
CA SER A 51 -7.30 1.56 -3.65
C SER A 51 -6.87 2.97 -3.33
N SER A 52 -5.57 3.15 -3.08
CA SER A 52 -4.98 4.48 -2.97
C SER A 52 -4.87 5.12 -4.37
N PRO A 53 -4.96 6.46 -4.49
CA PRO A 53 -4.59 7.14 -5.71
C PRO A 53 -3.11 6.92 -6.03
N VAL A 54 -2.81 6.84 -7.32
CA VAL A 54 -1.45 6.97 -7.86
C VAL A 54 -1.46 8.08 -8.88
N VAL A 55 -0.39 8.87 -8.94
CA VAL A 55 -0.32 10.08 -9.76
C VAL A 55 0.91 10.00 -10.64
N TRP A 56 0.70 10.20 -11.94
CA TRP A 56 1.77 10.29 -12.91
C TRP A 56 1.42 11.39 -13.92
N ASP A 57 2.32 12.37 -14.06
CA ASP A 57 2.11 13.57 -14.85
C ASP A 57 0.75 14.24 -14.58
N SER A 58 -0.17 14.21 -15.54
CA SER A 58 -1.45 14.93 -15.48
C SER A 58 -2.64 14.09 -15.02
N LEU A 59 -2.43 12.83 -14.64
CA LEU A 59 -3.50 11.89 -14.31
C LEU A 59 -3.32 11.25 -12.93
N VAL A 60 -4.42 11.23 -12.18
CA VAL A 60 -4.59 10.42 -10.98
C VAL A 60 -5.36 9.16 -11.35
N TRP A 61 -4.81 7.99 -11.08
CA TRP A 61 -5.45 6.71 -11.38
C TRP A 61 -5.91 5.96 -10.13
N LEU A 62 -7.01 5.23 -10.28
CA LEU A 62 -7.63 4.39 -9.27
C LEU A 62 -8.10 3.07 -9.90
N THR A 63 -8.00 1.97 -9.15
CA THR A 63 -8.87 0.81 -9.40
C THR A 63 -10.23 1.07 -8.75
N ASN A 64 -11.29 0.64 -9.43
CA ASN A 64 -12.64 0.83 -8.97
C ASN A 64 -13.50 -0.40 -9.23
N ALA A 65 -14.61 -0.51 -8.50
CA ALA A 65 -15.58 -1.58 -8.70
C ALA A 65 -16.99 -1.09 -8.39
N THR A 66 -17.99 -1.68 -9.03
CA THR A 66 -19.38 -1.55 -8.55
C THR A 66 -19.52 -2.18 -7.16
N ALA A 67 -20.49 -1.72 -6.38
CA ALA A 67 -20.66 -2.16 -4.99
C ALA A 67 -20.94 -3.67 -4.86
N ASP A 68 -21.53 -4.28 -5.89
CA ASP A 68 -21.79 -5.71 -6.02
C ASP A 68 -20.59 -6.50 -6.60
N GLY A 69 -19.51 -5.82 -7.01
CA GLY A 69 -18.31 -6.44 -7.55
C GLY A 69 -18.41 -6.95 -8.99
N THR A 70 -19.54 -6.74 -9.67
CA THR A 70 -19.79 -7.31 -11.02
C THR A 70 -19.01 -6.60 -12.13
N ARG A 71 -18.66 -5.32 -11.94
CA ARG A 71 -17.82 -4.54 -12.85
C ARG A 71 -16.58 -4.03 -12.15
N LEU A 72 -15.41 -4.29 -12.74
CA LEU A 72 -14.11 -3.82 -12.27
C LEU A 72 -13.54 -2.85 -13.30
N SER A 73 -13.23 -1.62 -12.89
CA SER A 73 -12.78 -0.55 -13.80
C SER A 73 -11.51 0.15 -13.35
N ALA A 74 -10.82 0.78 -14.30
CA ALA A 74 -9.74 1.72 -14.08
C ALA A 74 -10.26 3.13 -14.32
N VAL A 75 -10.14 4.00 -13.32
CA VAL A 75 -10.61 5.39 -13.40
C VAL A 75 -9.40 6.32 -13.39
N ALA A 76 -9.34 7.23 -14.36
CA ALA A 76 -8.35 8.30 -14.42
C ALA A 76 -9.02 9.66 -14.25
N VAL A 77 -8.47 10.49 -13.39
CA VAL A 77 -8.95 11.85 -13.11
C VAL A 77 -7.84 12.84 -13.43
N ALA A 78 -8.18 13.91 -14.16
CA ALA A 78 -7.22 14.95 -14.51
C ALA A 78 -6.79 15.76 -13.26
N VAL A 79 -5.48 15.92 -13.08
CA VAL A 79 -4.86 16.65 -11.96
C VAL A 79 -5.32 18.12 -11.89
N ASP A 80 -5.52 18.76 -13.04
CA ASP A 80 -5.83 20.18 -13.16
C ASP A 80 -7.30 20.54 -12.84
N SER A 81 -8.22 19.63 -13.14
CA SER A 81 -9.64 19.94 -13.23
C SER A 81 -10.53 19.01 -12.43
N GLY A 82 -10.00 17.86 -11.98
CA GLY A 82 -10.81 16.82 -11.34
C GLY A 82 -11.74 16.10 -12.30
N ARG A 83 -11.66 16.34 -13.62
CA ARG A 83 -12.53 15.66 -14.58
C ARG A 83 -12.08 14.21 -14.78
N ILE A 84 -13.04 13.29 -14.79
CA ILE A 84 -12.78 11.90 -15.20
C ILE A 84 -12.41 11.89 -16.69
N VAL A 85 -11.20 11.42 -17.00
CA VAL A 85 -10.66 11.29 -18.36
C VAL A 85 -10.90 9.88 -18.89
N HIS A 86 -10.74 8.86 -18.03
CA HIS A 86 -10.98 7.46 -18.35
C HIS A 86 -11.85 6.82 -17.27
N ASP A 87 -12.84 6.01 -17.68
CA ASP A 87 -13.51 4.98 -16.87
C ASP A 87 -13.61 3.72 -17.74
N VAL A 88 -12.59 2.88 -17.64
CA VAL A 88 -12.42 1.71 -18.50
C VAL A 88 -12.86 0.48 -17.74
N THR A 89 -13.94 -0.18 -18.18
CA THR A 89 -14.24 -1.54 -17.69
C THR A 89 -13.10 -2.47 -18.09
N VAL A 90 -12.42 -3.03 -17.10
CA VAL A 90 -11.28 -3.94 -17.27
C VAL A 90 -11.77 -5.38 -17.26
N PHE A 91 -12.64 -5.71 -16.31
CA PHE A 91 -13.21 -7.05 -16.15
C PHE A 91 -14.67 -6.97 -15.72
N GLU A 92 -15.44 -7.99 -16.13
CA GLU A 92 -16.78 -8.27 -15.63
C GLU A 92 -16.77 -9.63 -14.94
N THR A 93 -17.41 -9.72 -13.78
CA THR A 93 -17.48 -10.95 -12.98
C THR A 93 -18.93 -11.29 -12.71
N ALA A 94 -19.42 -12.39 -13.28
CA ALA A 94 -20.82 -12.81 -13.12
C ALA A 94 -21.13 -13.21 -11.67
N GLU A 95 -20.19 -13.87 -10.99
CA GLU A 95 -20.32 -14.31 -9.60
C GLU A 95 -19.10 -13.87 -8.79
N PRO A 96 -19.07 -12.62 -8.31
CA PRO A 96 -17.94 -12.12 -7.52
C PRO A 96 -17.76 -12.92 -6.22
N GLN A 97 -16.51 -13.21 -5.85
CA GLN A 97 -16.19 -13.86 -4.57
C GLN A 97 -16.71 -13.04 -3.39
N PHE A 98 -16.95 -13.68 -2.24
CA PHE A 98 -17.33 -12.94 -1.03
C PHE A 98 -16.28 -11.86 -0.68
N CYS A 99 -16.76 -10.64 -0.42
CA CYS A 99 -15.94 -9.51 -0.03
C CYS A 99 -16.37 -8.98 1.34
N HIS A 100 -15.43 -8.92 2.29
CA HIS A 100 -15.71 -8.41 3.63
C HIS A 100 -15.99 -6.89 3.63
N ALA A 101 -16.70 -6.37 4.63
CA ALA A 101 -17.07 -4.95 4.72
C ALA A 101 -15.86 -4.00 4.72
N PHE A 102 -14.79 -4.38 5.44
CA PHE A 102 -13.49 -3.67 5.45
C PHE A 102 -12.69 -3.82 4.15
N ASN A 103 -13.20 -4.57 3.17
CA ASN A 103 -12.57 -4.80 1.89
C ASN A 103 -13.47 -4.37 0.73
N SER A 104 -12.94 -4.41 -0.50
CA SER A 104 -13.63 -4.11 -1.74
C SER A 104 -13.08 -4.99 -2.86
N HIS A 105 -13.81 -5.10 -3.97
CA HIS A 105 -13.34 -5.84 -5.14
C HIS A 105 -12.20 -5.13 -5.91
N ALA A 106 -11.80 -3.93 -5.47
CA ALA A 106 -10.74 -3.13 -6.08
C ALA A 106 -9.89 -2.41 -5.01
N SER A 107 -9.52 -3.12 -3.94
CA SER A 107 -8.68 -2.58 -2.86
C SER A 107 -7.20 -2.48 -3.23
N SER A 108 -6.73 -3.33 -4.14
CA SER A 108 -5.36 -3.31 -4.64
C SER A 108 -5.06 -1.99 -5.36
N THR A 109 -4.02 -1.29 -4.95
CA THR A 109 -3.60 -0.04 -5.57
C THR A 109 -2.83 -0.33 -6.86
N PRO A 110 -3.12 0.34 -7.99
CA PRO A 110 -2.38 0.10 -9.22
C PRO A 110 -0.95 0.65 -9.15
N VAL A 111 -0.13 0.29 -10.14
CA VAL A 111 1.21 0.86 -10.34
C VAL A 111 1.33 1.45 -11.73
N ILE A 112 1.90 2.65 -11.84
CA ILE A 112 2.18 3.33 -13.10
C ILE A 112 3.69 3.33 -13.34
N GLU A 113 4.09 3.09 -14.59
CA GLU A 113 5.46 3.33 -15.05
C GLU A 113 5.40 3.91 -16.46
N GLY A 114 5.65 5.21 -16.59
CA GLY A 114 5.62 5.91 -17.88
C GLY A 114 4.24 5.83 -18.55
N ASP A 115 4.19 5.21 -19.73
CA ASP A 115 2.97 5.09 -20.56
C ASP A 115 2.11 3.86 -20.21
N ARG A 116 2.43 3.13 -19.14
CA ARG A 116 1.71 1.93 -18.70
C ARG A 116 1.18 2.07 -17.29
N ILE A 117 -0.03 1.58 -17.09
CA ILE A 117 -0.61 1.31 -15.76
C ILE A 117 -0.93 -0.17 -15.64
N TYR A 118 -0.59 -0.74 -14.48
CA TYR A 118 -0.83 -2.13 -14.13
C TYR A 118 -1.86 -2.20 -13.01
N LEU A 119 -2.92 -2.97 -13.25
CA LEU A 119 -4.10 -3.08 -12.39
C LEU A 119 -4.24 -4.52 -11.92
N HIS A 120 -4.67 -4.70 -10.69
CA HIS A 120 -4.88 -6.02 -10.09
C HIS A 120 -6.18 -6.02 -9.29
N TYR A 121 -6.97 -7.08 -9.43
CA TYR A 121 -8.25 -7.26 -8.75
C TYR A 121 -8.35 -8.65 -8.10
N GLY A 122 -7.21 -9.18 -7.63
CA GLY A 122 -7.13 -10.55 -7.16
C GLY A 122 -7.34 -11.56 -8.29
N SER A 123 -8.10 -12.60 -7.99
CA SER A 123 -8.40 -13.70 -8.92
C SER A 123 -9.34 -13.29 -10.05
N ALA A 124 -10.02 -12.14 -9.93
CA ALA A 124 -10.86 -11.61 -10.99
C ALA A 124 -10.02 -11.13 -12.20
N GLY A 125 -8.78 -10.70 -11.96
CA GLY A 125 -7.80 -10.51 -13.02
C GLY A 125 -6.69 -9.50 -12.72
N THR A 126 -5.68 -9.52 -13.59
CA THR A 126 -4.57 -8.56 -13.65
C THR A 126 -4.44 -8.05 -15.07
N ALA A 127 -4.24 -6.75 -15.27
CA ALA A 127 -4.18 -6.15 -16.60
C ALA A 127 -3.14 -5.04 -16.70
N CYS A 128 -2.76 -4.71 -17.92
CA CYS A 128 -2.00 -3.53 -18.26
C CYS A 128 -2.78 -2.68 -19.26
N LEU A 129 -2.83 -1.38 -19.05
CA LEU A 129 -3.41 -0.40 -19.96
C LEU A 129 -2.35 0.60 -20.41
N ASP A 130 -2.55 1.12 -21.62
CA ASP A 130 -1.90 2.34 -22.10
C ASP A 130 -2.53 3.57 -21.42
N THR A 131 -1.73 4.41 -20.78
CA THR A 131 -2.24 5.52 -19.95
C THR A 131 -2.84 6.67 -20.76
N ALA A 132 -2.45 6.82 -22.04
CA ALA A 132 -2.96 7.88 -22.90
C ALA A 132 -4.32 7.55 -23.51
N SER A 133 -4.51 6.29 -23.95
CA SER A 133 -5.74 5.85 -24.61
C SER A 133 -6.72 5.14 -23.68
N GLY A 134 -6.25 4.62 -22.54
CA GLY A 134 -7.01 3.71 -21.68
C GLY A 134 -7.18 2.31 -22.29
N ARG A 135 -6.53 2.01 -23.42
CA ARG A 135 -6.65 0.70 -24.10
C ARG A 135 -5.95 -0.38 -23.28
N ILE A 136 -6.62 -1.51 -23.10
CA ILE A 136 -6.02 -2.73 -22.53
C ILE A 136 -4.94 -3.25 -23.48
N VAL A 137 -3.70 -3.33 -22.98
CA VAL A 137 -2.53 -3.88 -23.68
C VAL A 137 -2.51 -5.40 -23.54
N TRP A 138 -2.70 -5.89 -22.31
CA TRP A 138 -2.85 -7.31 -22.00
C TRP A 138 -3.71 -7.49 -20.74
N ALA A 139 -4.33 -8.67 -20.59
CA ALA A 139 -5.12 -9.03 -19.43
C ALA A 139 -4.99 -10.53 -19.11
N ARG A 140 -5.06 -10.89 -17.82
CA ARG A 140 -4.90 -12.24 -17.27
C ARG A 140 -6.01 -12.51 -16.25
N GLN A 141 -6.75 -13.62 -16.41
CA GLN A 141 -7.79 -14.07 -15.48
C GLN A 141 -7.60 -15.55 -15.07
N ASP A 142 -6.43 -16.11 -15.35
CA ASP A 142 -6.07 -17.52 -15.17
C ASP A 142 -5.23 -17.79 -13.91
N LEU A 143 -5.21 -16.85 -12.96
CA LEU A 143 -4.48 -16.96 -11.69
C LEU A 143 -5.48 -17.07 -10.53
N PRO A 144 -5.87 -18.30 -10.14
CA PRO A 144 -6.92 -18.51 -9.15
C PRO A 144 -6.36 -18.50 -7.72
N CYS A 145 -7.17 -18.01 -6.80
CA CYS A 145 -7.24 -18.37 -5.39
C CYS A 145 -8.60 -17.89 -4.85
N ASP A 146 -9.08 -18.47 -3.77
CA ASP A 146 -10.18 -17.92 -2.99
C ASP A 146 -9.61 -16.96 -1.95
N HIS A 147 -9.88 -15.67 -2.15
CA HIS A 147 -9.39 -14.61 -1.27
C HIS A 147 -10.04 -14.62 0.12
N PHE A 148 -11.09 -15.42 0.32
CA PHE A 148 -11.87 -15.61 1.55
C PHE A 148 -12.63 -14.37 2.06
N ARG A 149 -12.03 -13.18 1.96
CA ARG A 149 -12.55 -11.88 2.42
C ARG A 149 -12.32 -10.74 1.39
N GLY A 150 -11.98 -11.09 0.15
CA GLY A 150 -11.63 -10.16 -0.93
C GLY A 150 -10.12 -9.91 -1.07
N ALA A 151 -9.67 -9.47 -2.24
CA ALA A 151 -8.25 -9.23 -2.51
C ALA A 151 -7.73 -7.91 -1.91
N GLY A 152 -6.42 -7.77 -1.74
CA GLY A 152 -5.83 -6.53 -1.23
C GLY A 152 -4.34 -6.32 -1.51
N SER A 153 -3.64 -7.33 -2.04
CA SER A 153 -2.25 -7.22 -2.47
C SER A 153 -2.13 -6.25 -3.64
N SER A 154 -1.27 -5.24 -3.55
CA SER A 154 -0.99 -4.34 -4.68
C SER A 154 0.18 -4.87 -5.52
N PRO A 155 0.14 -4.75 -6.86
CA PRO A 155 1.30 -5.05 -7.70
C PRO A 155 2.45 -4.08 -7.43
N ILE A 156 3.68 -4.56 -7.65
CA ILE A 156 4.87 -3.70 -7.77
C ILE A 156 5.57 -3.95 -9.11
N VAL A 157 6.25 -2.94 -9.62
CA VAL A 157 7.15 -3.07 -10.78
C VAL A 157 8.59 -3.12 -10.29
N HIS A 158 9.37 -4.08 -10.77
CA HIS A 158 10.81 -4.16 -10.51
C HIS A 158 11.55 -4.70 -11.72
N GLY A 159 12.41 -3.87 -12.32
CA GLY A 159 13.03 -4.19 -13.60
C GLY A 159 11.97 -4.45 -14.66
N ASP A 160 12.00 -5.61 -15.30
CA ASP A 160 11.03 -6.04 -16.32
C ASP A 160 9.82 -6.80 -15.73
N LEU A 161 9.76 -6.92 -14.41
CA LEU A 161 8.78 -7.75 -13.73
C LEU A 161 7.65 -6.94 -13.11
N LEU A 162 6.43 -7.45 -13.24
CA LEU A 162 5.28 -7.10 -12.42
C LEU A 162 5.08 -8.21 -11.39
N ILE A 163 5.26 -7.91 -10.10
CA ILE A 163 5.22 -8.91 -9.03
C ILE A 163 3.94 -8.75 -8.20
N VAL A 164 3.21 -9.86 -8.02
CA VAL A 164 1.93 -9.88 -7.31
C VAL A 164 1.85 -11.11 -6.40
N ALA A 165 1.24 -10.95 -5.22
CA ALA A 165 0.99 -12.02 -4.27
C ALA A 165 -0.48 -12.43 -4.25
N PHE A 166 -0.73 -13.73 -4.31
CA PHE A 166 -2.03 -14.37 -4.18
C PHE A 166 -2.01 -15.20 -2.89
N ASP A 167 -2.39 -14.59 -1.77
CA ASP A 167 -2.46 -15.26 -0.48
C ASP A 167 -3.93 -15.47 -0.10
N GLY A 168 -4.60 -16.37 -0.82
CA GLY A 168 -5.96 -16.83 -0.52
C GLY A 168 -5.99 -17.77 0.68
N PHE A 169 -7.14 -18.37 0.99
CA PHE A 169 -7.20 -19.41 2.05
C PHE A 169 -6.86 -20.81 1.54
N ASP A 170 -7.10 -21.07 0.25
CA ASP A 170 -6.92 -22.33 -0.44
C ASP A 170 -5.54 -22.43 -1.11
N LEU A 171 -5.07 -21.34 -1.71
CA LEU A 171 -3.81 -21.23 -2.44
C LEU A 171 -3.03 -20.00 -1.98
N GLN A 172 -1.73 -20.17 -1.74
CA GLN A 172 -0.79 -19.09 -1.44
C GLN A 172 0.42 -19.16 -2.36
N TYR A 173 0.62 -18.13 -3.19
CA TYR A 173 1.74 -18.07 -4.13
C TYR A 173 2.09 -16.64 -4.52
N VAL A 174 3.31 -16.47 -5.04
CA VAL A 174 3.79 -15.22 -5.64
C VAL A 174 4.02 -15.46 -7.11
N VAL A 175 3.67 -14.49 -7.94
CA VAL A 175 3.91 -14.53 -9.38
C VAL A 175 4.70 -13.30 -9.80
N ALA A 176 5.67 -13.48 -10.69
CA ALA A 176 6.23 -12.41 -11.49
C ALA A 176 5.82 -12.60 -12.94
N LEU A 177 5.25 -11.56 -13.52
CA LEU A 177 4.89 -11.48 -14.92
C LEU A 177 5.90 -10.58 -15.64
N ASP A 178 6.18 -10.86 -16.91
CA ASP A 178 6.78 -9.87 -17.79
C ASP A 178 5.79 -8.69 -17.89
N LYS A 179 6.21 -7.50 -17.46
CA LYS A 179 5.31 -6.35 -17.40
C LYS A 179 4.79 -5.93 -18.79
N ARG A 180 5.53 -6.21 -19.86
CA ARG A 180 5.17 -5.82 -21.23
C ARG A 180 4.12 -6.74 -21.84
N THR A 181 4.17 -8.04 -21.52
CA THR A 181 3.32 -9.05 -22.17
C THR A 181 2.29 -9.70 -21.24
N GLY A 182 2.47 -9.59 -19.93
CA GLY A 182 1.69 -10.30 -18.92
C GLY A 182 2.00 -11.80 -18.84
N THR A 183 3.03 -12.29 -19.54
CA THR A 183 3.45 -13.71 -19.49
C THR A 183 4.11 -14.02 -18.16
N THR A 184 3.82 -15.19 -17.58
CA THR A 184 4.46 -15.63 -16.34
C THR A 184 5.95 -15.90 -16.56
N VAL A 185 6.81 -15.17 -15.83
CA VAL A 185 8.26 -15.42 -15.78
C VAL A 185 8.57 -16.49 -14.74
N TRP A 186 8.01 -16.33 -13.54
CA TRP A 186 8.07 -17.34 -12.49
C TRP A 186 6.82 -17.28 -11.61
N ARG A 187 6.50 -18.42 -10.99
CA ARG A 187 5.49 -18.57 -9.94
C ARG A 187 6.07 -19.42 -8.82
N LYS A 188 5.87 -18.99 -7.57
CA LYS A 188 6.35 -19.71 -6.39
C LYS A 188 5.24 -19.92 -5.39
N ASP A 189 4.92 -21.17 -5.12
CA ASP A 189 3.98 -21.56 -4.07
C ASP A 189 4.61 -21.34 -2.70
N ARG A 190 3.85 -20.74 -1.79
CA ARG A 190 4.29 -20.47 -0.42
C ARG A 190 4.06 -21.71 0.42
N ASN A 191 5.12 -22.48 0.64
CA ASN A 191 5.08 -23.66 1.51
C ASN A 191 5.11 -23.24 2.98
N ILE A 192 4.00 -22.69 3.49
CA ILE A 192 3.82 -22.27 4.89
C ILE A 192 2.92 -23.29 5.59
N ASP A 193 3.39 -23.86 6.70
CA ASP A 193 2.54 -24.68 7.57
C ASP A 193 1.76 -23.77 8.51
N TYR A 194 0.46 -23.68 8.29
CA TYR A 194 -0.44 -22.86 9.10
C TYR A 194 -0.94 -23.57 10.36
N GLY A 195 -0.79 -24.90 10.46
CA GLY A 195 -1.27 -25.69 11.60
C GLY A 195 -2.78 -25.59 11.89
N THR A 196 -3.58 -25.12 10.92
CA THR A 196 -5.01 -24.86 11.10
C THR A 196 -5.80 -25.00 9.80
N ALA A 197 -7.11 -25.28 9.93
CA ALA A 197 -8.08 -25.24 8.84
C ALA A 197 -8.77 -23.87 8.70
N ASP A 198 -8.59 -22.96 9.67
CA ASP A 198 -9.18 -21.63 9.64
C ASP A 198 -8.60 -20.80 8.48
N GLY A 199 -9.45 -20.41 7.53
CA GLY A 199 -9.05 -19.61 6.38
C GLY A 199 -8.59 -18.20 6.76
N ASP A 200 -9.07 -17.65 7.88
CA ASP A 200 -8.65 -16.33 8.34
C ASP A 200 -7.17 -16.30 8.74
N ALA A 201 -6.61 -17.46 9.15
CA ALA A 201 -5.21 -17.65 9.51
C ALA A 201 -4.28 -17.96 8.32
N LYS A 202 -4.80 -18.14 7.10
CA LYS A 202 -4.02 -18.51 5.90
C LYS A 202 -3.82 -17.37 4.91
N LYS A 203 -4.82 -16.50 4.81
CA LYS A 203 -4.83 -15.41 3.84
C LYS A 203 -4.05 -14.18 4.30
N ALA A 204 -3.62 -13.38 3.34
CA ALA A 204 -2.98 -12.09 3.59
C ALA A 204 -3.26 -11.10 2.44
N TYR A 205 -2.83 -9.86 2.62
CA TYR A 205 -3.01 -8.76 1.67
C TYR A 205 -1.70 -8.02 1.38
N PRO A 206 -0.55 -8.72 1.22
CA PRO A 206 0.75 -8.08 1.25
C PRO A 206 1.01 -7.27 -0.04
N THR A 207 1.73 -6.17 0.11
CA THR A 207 2.44 -5.52 -0.99
C THR A 207 3.93 -5.68 -0.75
N ALA A 208 4.68 -6.06 -1.78
CA ALA A 208 6.10 -6.37 -1.69
C ALA A 208 6.97 -5.13 -1.48
N SER A 209 8.10 -5.28 -0.80
CA SER A 209 9.18 -4.28 -0.79
C SER A 209 10.42 -4.87 -1.43
N VAL A 210 11.10 -4.09 -2.27
CA VAL A 210 12.40 -4.47 -2.81
C VAL A 210 13.48 -3.83 -1.95
N ILE A 211 14.43 -4.63 -1.49
CA ILE A 211 15.55 -4.18 -0.65
C ILE A 211 16.86 -4.62 -1.27
N THR A 212 17.94 -3.91 -0.96
CA THR A 212 19.30 -4.37 -1.25
C THR A 212 20.06 -4.54 0.05
N SER A 213 20.52 -5.76 0.34
CA SER A 213 21.35 -6.07 1.51
C SER A 213 22.54 -6.91 1.10
N GLY A 214 23.74 -6.53 1.53
CA GLY A 214 24.98 -7.23 1.17
C GLY A 214 25.23 -7.30 -0.34
N GLY A 215 24.75 -6.31 -1.11
CA GLY A 215 24.83 -6.31 -2.58
C GLY A 215 23.84 -7.23 -3.29
N ARG A 216 22.90 -7.85 -2.56
CA ARG A 216 21.85 -8.72 -3.09
C ARG A 216 20.49 -8.03 -3.03
N GLU A 217 19.82 -7.95 -4.17
CA GLU A 217 18.41 -7.51 -4.25
C GLU A 217 17.47 -8.62 -3.77
N GLN A 218 16.41 -8.24 -3.06
CA GLN A 218 15.46 -9.17 -2.45
C GLN A 218 14.05 -8.58 -2.51
N VAL A 219 13.08 -9.38 -2.92
CA VAL A 219 11.65 -9.05 -2.81
C VAL A 219 11.13 -9.60 -1.48
N VAL A 220 10.92 -8.73 -0.51
CA VAL A 220 10.36 -9.12 0.80
C VAL A 220 8.85 -9.04 0.77
N LEU A 221 8.20 -10.15 1.09
CA LEU A 221 6.76 -10.32 1.00
C LEU A 221 6.20 -10.94 2.28
N PRO A 222 5.46 -10.16 3.09
CA PRO A 222 4.71 -10.69 4.21
C PRO A 222 3.65 -11.70 3.77
N SER A 223 3.21 -12.53 4.70
CA SER A 223 2.12 -13.50 4.55
C SER A 223 1.41 -13.66 5.89
N ALA A 224 0.37 -14.50 5.93
CA ALA A 224 0.03 -15.15 7.18
C ALA A 224 1.07 -16.21 7.53
N GLY A 225 1.34 -16.42 8.82
CA GLY A 225 2.32 -17.37 9.36
C GLY A 225 3.77 -16.92 9.21
N ALA A 226 4.19 -16.45 8.05
CA ALA A 226 5.58 -16.12 7.75
C ALA A 226 5.74 -14.89 6.84
N THR A 227 6.93 -14.30 6.88
CA THR A 227 7.40 -13.36 5.86
C THR A 227 8.57 -13.99 5.12
N ILE A 228 8.53 -13.95 3.78
CA ILE A 228 9.49 -14.64 2.92
C ILE A 228 10.13 -13.60 1.99
N ALA A 229 11.45 -13.68 1.85
CA ALA A 229 12.19 -12.92 0.85
C ALA A 229 12.55 -13.80 -0.34
N TYR A 230 12.41 -13.26 -1.55
CA TYR A 230 12.69 -13.96 -2.80
C TYR A 230 13.77 -13.26 -3.61
N ASP A 231 14.55 -14.02 -4.37
CA ASP A 231 15.32 -13.49 -5.48
C ASP A 231 14.34 -12.90 -6.51
N PRO A 232 14.46 -11.61 -6.88
CA PRO A 232 13.50 -11.01 -7.80
C PRO A 232 13.46 -11.70 -9.17
N LYS A 233 14.58 -12.23 -9.66
CA LYS A 233 14.70 -12.77 -11.02
C LYS A 233 14.22 -14.21 -11.12
N SER A 234 14.52 -15.04 -10.13
CA SER A 234 14.19 -16.47 -10.17
C SER A 234 12.96 -16.86 -9.34
N GLY A 235 12.55 -16.02 -8.38
CA GLY A 235 11.54 -16.38 -7.39
C GLY A 235 12.04 -17.43 -6.37
N GLU A 236 13.35 -17.68 -6.33
CA GLU A 236 13.96 -18.54 -5.31
C GLU A 236 13.78 -17.91 -3.94
N GLU A 237 13.41 -18.71 -2.95
CA GLU A 237 13.33 -18.24 -1.58
C GLU A 237 14.73 -18.05 -1.01
N LEU A 238 14.99 -16.87 -0.46
CA LEU A 238 16.27 -16.51 0.16
C LEU A 238 16.26 -16.84 1.64
N TRP A 239 15.27 -16.28 2.33
CA TRP A 239 15.07 -16.49 3.76
C TRP A 239 13.59 -16.34 4.09
N ARG A 240 13.20 -16.89 5.25
CA ARG A 240 11.89 -16.70 5.84
C ARG A 240 11.97 -16.50 7.36
N VAL A 241 11.00 -15.77 7.89
CA VAL A 241 10.74 -15.68 9.33
C VAL A 241 9.31 -16.13 9.63
N ASN A 242 9.18 -17.20 10.42
CA ASN A 242 7.91 -17.74 10.88
C ASN A 242 7.46 -16.95 12.11
N HIS A 243 6.51 -16.03 11.92
CA HIS A 243 6.06 -15.09 12.95
C HIS A 243 4.68 -15.41 13.53
N GLY A 244 3.95 -16.38 12.97
CA GLY A 244 2.65 -16.87 13.46
C GLY A 244 1.52 -15.82 13.44
N GLY A 245 1.69 -14.76 12.66
CA GLY A 245 0.69 -13.69 12.48
C GLY A 245 -0.30 -14.03 11.37
N MET A 246 -1.33 -13.24 11.19
CA MET A 246 -2.34 -13.42 10.14
C MET A 246 -2.80 -12.08 9.60
N ASN A 247 -3.35 -12.08 8.38
CA ASN A 247 -3.86 -10.86 7.71
C ASN A 247 -2.78 -9.80 7.46
N ALA A 248 -1.52 -10.20 7.24
CA ALA A 248 -0.44 -9.26 6.96
C ALA A 248 -0.78 -8.39 5.73
N SER A 249 -0.68 -7.08 5.88
CA SER A 249 -1.09 -6.09 4.87
C SER A 249 -0.13 -4.90 4.78
N ALA A 250 0.55 -4.57 5.89
CA ALA A 250 1.56 -3.54 5.91
C ALA A 250 2.76 -3.92 5.02
N ARG A 251 3.18 -2.97 4.19
CA ARG A 251 4.38 -3.08 3.36
C ARG A 251 5.64 -3.01 4.23
N PRO A 252 6.62 -3.93 4.11
CA PRO A 252 7.85 -3.89 4.90
C PRO A 252 8.69 -2.64 4.62
N LEU A 253 9.41 -2.16 5.63
CA LEU A 253 10.41 -1.10 5.46
C LEU A 253 11.82 -1.66 5.65
N PHE A 254 12.82 -1.04 5.01
CA PHE A 254 14.22 -1.42 5.17
C PHE A 254 15.09 -0.21 5.47
N ALA A 255 15.74 -0.23 6.62
CA ALA A 255 16.75 0.74 7.01
C ALA A 255 17.61 0.16 8.13
N HIS A 256 18.75 0.77 8.42
CA HIS A 256 19.62 0.34 9.52
C HIS A 256 20.07 -1.13 9.42
N GLY A 257 20.08 -1.70 8.20
CA GLY A 257 20.34 -3.12 7.97
C GLY A 257 19.23 -4.06 8.47
N LEU A 258 18.05 -3.52 8.79
CA LEU A 258 16.91 -4.24 9.36
C LEU A 258 15.68 -4.09 8.46
N VAL A 259 14.95 -5.19 8.30
CA VAL A 259 13.63 -5.22 7.68
C VAL A 259 12.58 -5.18 8.77
N TYR A 260 11.72 -4.17 8.72
CA TYR A 260 10.61 -3.98 9.65
C TYR A 260 9.34 -4.65 9.11
N ILE A 261 8.85 -5.65 9.84
CA ILE A 261 7.75 -6.52 9.42
C ILE A 261 6.59 -6.39 10.42
N ASN A 262 5.44 -5.93 9.93
CA ASN A 262 4.19 -6.03 10.69
C ASN A 262 3.54 -7.38 10.43
N THR A 263 3.25 -8.13 11.49
CA THR A 263 2.61 -9.45 11.39
C THR A 263 1.08 -9.36 11.49
N ALA A 264 0.54 -8.14 11.55
CA ALA A 264 -0.86 -7.81 11.73
C ALA A 264 -1.49 -8.48 12.97
N ALA A 265 -2.55 -9.28 12.79
CA ALA A 265 -3.25 -9.92 13.90
C ALA A 265 -2.48 -11.16 14.39
N GLY A 266 -2.59 -11.47 15.69
CA GLY A 266 -1.81 -12.57 16.29
C GLY A 266 -0.29 -12.37 16.20
N GLY A 267 0.47 -13.46 16.25
CA GLY A 267 1.91 -13.51 16.00
C GLY A 267 2.79 -12.62 16.88
N MET A 268 3.96 -12.29 16.36
CA MET A 268 4.99 -11.48 17.03
C MET A 268 4.77 -9.95 16.93
N LYS A 269 3.68 -9.51 16.28
CA LYS A 269 3.23 -8.12 16.10
C LYS A 269 4.12 -7.28 15.19
N LEU A 270 5.29 -6.85 15.66
CA LEU A 270 6.26 -6.10 14.88
C LEU A 270 7.64 -6.69 15.10
N LEU A 271 8.36 -6.94 14.00
CA LEU A 271 9.70 -7.50 14.01
C LEU A 271 10.67 -6.57 13.29
N ALA A 272 11.91 -6.53 13.77
CA ALA A 272 13.05 -6.11 12.96
C ALA A 272 13.95 -7.31 12.71
N VAL A 273 14.17 -7.62 11.43
CA VAL A 273 14.88 -8.83 10.99
C VAL A 273 16.08 -8.44 10.15
N ARG A 274 17.24 -9.04 10.43
CA ARG A 274 18.43 -8.89 9.58
C ARG A 274 18.25 -9.74 8.31
N PRO A 275 18.33 -9.15 7.10
CA PRO A 275 18.04 -9.85 5.84
C PRO A 275 19.29 -10.46 5.17
N ASP A 276 20.34 -10.73 5.96
CA ASP A 276 21.61 -11.30 5.52
C ASP A 276 21.71 -12.83 5.76
N GLY A 277 20.64 -13.44 6.26
CA GLY A 277 20.55 -14.88 6.47
C GLY A 277 20.07 -15.68 5.25
N SER A 278 19.96 -16.99 5.43
CA SER A 278 19.47 -17.93 4.42
C SER A 278 18.55 -18.98 5.07
N GLY A 279 17.51 -19.40 4.35
CA GLY A 279 16.54 -20.40 4.83
C GLY A 279 15.65 -19.89 5.98
N ASP A 280 15.29 -20.77 6.91
CA ASP A 280 14.53 -20.35 8.10
C ASP A 280 15.44 -19.60 9.08
N VAL A 281 15.21 -18.29 9.20
CA VAL A 281 16.00 -17.39 10.05
C VAL A 281 15.30 -17.02 11.36
N THR A 282 14.17 -17.67 11.67
CA THR A 282 13.30 -17.32 12.81
C THR A 282 14.05 -17.29 14.14
N GLY A 283 14.91 -18.28 14.39
CA GLY A 283 15.66 -18.39 15.64
C GLY A 283 16.93 -17.55 15.72
N SER A 284 17.36 -16.90 14.62
CA SER A 284 18.71 -16.35 14.50
C SER A 284 18.75 -14.87 14.09
N HIS A 285 17.82 -14.38 13.28
CA HIS A 285 17.94 -13.05 12.64
C HIS A 285 16.94 -12.00 13.14
N ILE A 286 16.03 -12.35 14.05
CA ILE A 286 15.18 -11.36 14.71
C ILE A 286 16.07 -10.52 15.66
N ALA A 287 16.28 -9.25 15.32
CA ALA A 287 17.06 -8.31 16.14
C ALA A 287 16.25 -7.82 17.34
N TRP A 288 14.97 -7.50 17.13
CA TRP A 288 14.04 -7.14 18.18
C TRP A 288 12.59 -7.40 17.74
N LYS A 289 11.69 -7.44 18.72
CA LYS A 289 10.22 -7.51 18.53
C LYS A 289 9.50 -6.50 19.43
N SER A 290 8.36 -6.00 18.99
CA SER A 290 7.51 -5.08 19.77
C SER A 290 6.04 -5.35 19.53
N SER A 291 5.23 -5.22 20.58
CA SER A 291 3.75 -5.25 20.52
C SER A 291 3.12 -3.87 20.70
N GLN A 292 3.95 -2.82 20.85
CA GLN A 292 3.48 -1.48 21.15
C GLN A 292 2.98 -0.77 19.90
N GLY A 293 1.74 -0.28 19.92
CA GLY A 293 1.20 0.60 18.87
C GLY A 293 1.00 -0.04 17.50
N THR A 294 1.10 -1.36 17.37
CA THR A 294 1.03 -2.06 16.08
C THR A 294 -0.39 -2.07 15.52
N GLY A 295 -0.59 -1.45 14.36
CA GLY A 295 -1.81 -1.62 13.56
C GLY A 295 -1.82 -2.96 12.81
N SER A 296 -2.99 -3.44 12.39
CA SER A 296 -3.13 -4.63 11.55
C SER A 296 -3.28 -4.32 10.06
N ARG A 297 -3.56 -3.05 9.71
CA ARG A 297 -3.82 -2.59 8.34
C ARG A 297 -2.85 -1.53 7.84
N SER A 298 -2.61 -0.50 8.64
CA SER A 298 -1.70 0.61 8.32
C SER A 298 -0.24 0.12 8.28
N SER A 299 0.53 0.57 7.28
CA SER A 299 1.99 0.38 7.29
C SER A 299 2.70 1.55 7.98
N GLN A 300 3.89 1.26 8.48
CA GLN A 300 4.73 2.15 9.26
C GLN A 300 5.32 3.26 8.40
N LEU A 301 5.83 4.32 9.05
CA LEU A 301 6.72 5.30 8.43
C LEU A 301 8.07 5.27 9.14
N LEU A 302 9.14 5.61 8.43
CA LEU A 302 10.46 5.76 9.00
C LEU A 302 11.00 7.17 8.73
N LEU A 303 11.51 7.84 9.76
CA LEU A 303 12.31 9.05 9.63
C LEU A 303 13.53 8.94 10.54
N SER A 304 14.72 8.86 9.94
CA SER A 304 15.98 8.62 10.67
C SER A 304 15.85 7.35 11.54
N ASP A 305 15.99 7.48 12.87
CA ASP A 305 15.90 6.36 13.81
C ASP A 305 14.50 6.19 14.40
N ARG A 306 13.48 6.82 13.81
CA ARG A 306 12.11 6.86 14.33
C ARG A 306 11.17 6.06 13.44
N LEU A 307 10.60 5.00 14.00
CA LEU A 307 9.57 4.18 13.35
C LEU A 307 8.20 4.58 13.88
N PHE A 308 7.40 5.22 13.04
CA PHE A 308 6.05 5.68 13.36
C PHE A 308 5.00 4.65 12.99
N LEU A 309 4.10 4.40 13.93
CA LEU A 309 3.00 3.45 13.82
C LEU A 309 1.69 4.19 14.12
N VAL A 310 0.63 3.86 13.38
CA VAL A 310 -0.74 4.27 13.72
C VAL A 310 -1.57 3.02 13.90
N GLY A 311 -1.88 2.67 15.14
CA GLY A 311 -2.69 1.49 15.47
C GLY A 311 -4.14 1.63 15.02
N ASP A 312 -4.81 0.51 14.81
CA ASP A 312 -6.18 0.43 14.28
C ASP A 312 -7.20 1.29 15.04
N ALA A 313 -7.04 1.43 16.36
CA ALA A 313 -7.92 2.23 17.24
C ALA A 313 -7.38 3.65 17.49
N GLY A 314 -6.57 4.18 16.57
CA GLY A 314 -6.11 5.57 16.56
C GLY A 314 -5.08 5.88 17.64
N THR A 315 -4.14 4.97 17.88
CA THR A 315 -2.99 5.23 18.75
C THR A 315 -1.74 5.42 17.89
N ALA A 316 -1.23 6.65 17.83
CA ALA A 316 0.07 6.96 17.24
C ALA A 316 1.18 6.54 18.20
N THR A 317 2.19 5.85 17.69
CA THR A 317 3.34 5.37 18.48
C THR A 317 4.62 5.62 17.70
N VAL A 318 5.66 6.07 18.40
CA VAL A 318 7.02 6.13 17.86
C VAL A 318 7.88 5.13 18.60
N LEU A 319 8.53 4.27 17.84
CA LEU A 319 9.58 3.38 18.33
C LEU A 319 10.94 3.89 17.84
N ASP A 320 11.96 3.67 18.64
CA ASP A 320 13.34 3.68 18.19
C ASP A 320 13.55 2.51 17.21
N ALA A 321 13.96 2.81 15.98
CA ALA A 321 14.02 1.85 14.88
C ALA A 321 15.15 0.81 15.06
N VAL A 322 16.15 1.09 15.90
CA VAL A 322 17.28 0.19 16.14
C VAL A 322 17.00 -0.76 17.30
N THR A 323 16.27 -0.31 18.31
CA THR A 323 16.05 -1.04 19.57
C THR A 323 14.61 -1.53 19.77
N GLY A 324 13.65 -0.99 19.04
CA GLY A 324 12.21 -1.29 19.16
C GLY A 324 11.55 -0.68 20.39
N LYS A 325 12.26 0.13 21.19
CA LYS A 325 11.72 0.77 22.40
C LYS A 325 10.81 1.94 22.04
N ALA A 326 9.68 2.05 22.73
CA ALA A 326 8.77 3.17 22.53
C ALA A 326 9.38 4.48 23.05
N ALA A 327 9.43 5.49 22.17
CA ALA A 327 9.75 6.86 22.53
C ALA A 327 8.51 7.55 23.13
N TRP A 328 7.35 7.43 22.47
CA TRP A 328 6.08 7.92 22.99
C TRP A 328 4.87 7.25 22.34
N GLN A 329 3.70 7.44 22.97
CA GLN A 329 2.38 7.05 22.46
C GLN A 329 1.36 8.17 22.67
N LYS A 330 0.50 8.41 21.68
CA LYS A 330 -0.56 9.43 21.71
C LYS A 330 -1.83 8.92 21.06
N ARG A 331 -2.98 9.32 21.62
CA ARG A 331 -4.30 8.99 21.08
C ARG A 331 -4.70 10.06 20.07
N LEU A 332 -4.89 9.65 18.81
CA LEU A 332 -5.50 10.46 17.76
C LEU A 332 -7.03 10.36 17.81
N GLY A 333 -7.54 9.15 18.10
CA GLY A 333 -8.97 8.86 18.07
C GLY A 333 -9.45 8.43 16.68
N GLY A 334 -10.60 7.75 16.63
CA GLY A 334 -11.12 7.12 15.43
C GLY A 334 -10.44 5.80 15.08
N GLU A 335 -10.94 5.15 14.03
CA GLU A 335 -10.40 3.89 13.53
C GLU A 335 -9.60 4.10 12.24
N PHE A 336 -8.49 3.38 12.06
CA PHE A 336 -7.60 3.56 10.91
C PHE A 336 -7.57 2.31 10.05
N SER A 337 -7.48 2.54 8.74
CA SER A 337 -7.22 1.53 7.70
C SER A 337 -6.18 2.06 6.72
N ALA A 338 -6.28 3.35 6.38
CA ALA A 338 -5.29 4.06 5.60
C ALA A 338 -3.92 4.04 6.29
N SER A 339 -2.88 3.95 5.48
CA SER A 339 -1.52 4.19 5.91
C SER A 339 -1.22 5.68 5.95
N PRO A 340 -0.44 6.16 6.93
CA PRO A 340 0.01 7.54 6.96
C PRO A 340 1.09 7.80 5.90
N ILE A 341 1.28 9.07 5.55
CA ILE A 341 2.40 9.56 4.72
C ILE A 341 3.26 10.56 5.49
N LEU A 342 4.52 10.68 5.09
CA LEU A 342 5.48 11.65 5.63
C LEU A 342 5.96 12.59 4.54
N ALA A 343 5.83 13.89 4.79
CA ALA A 343 6.32 14.94 3.89
C ALA A 343 6.83 16.12 4.73
N ASP A 344 8.01 16.65 4.41
CA ASP A 344 8.55 17.86 5.02
C ASP A 344 8.45 17.90 6.56
N GLY A 345 8.85 16.80 7.22
CA GLY A 345 8.83 16.68 8.67
C GLY A 345 7.44 16.58 9.30
N ARG A 346 6.40 16.34 8.51
CA ARG A 346 5.01 16.17 8.95
C ARG A 346 4.46 14.80 8.58
N ILE A 347 3.59 14.28 9.41
CA ILE A 347 2.87 13.03 9.21
C ILE A 347 1.39 13.34 9.00
N TYR A 348 0.82 12.80 7.94
CA TYR A 348 -0.60 12.90 7.63
C TYR A 348 -1.23 11.52 7.80
N ALA A 349 -2.18 11.37 8.73
CA ALA A 349 -2.84 10.10 9.04
C ALA A 349 -4.35 10.25 8.95
N SER A 350 -4.99 9.59 7.98
CA SER A 350 -6.44 9.67 7.75
C SER A 350 -7.19 8.47 8.34
N ASN A 351 -8.32 8.72 9.00
CA ASN A 351 -9.13 7.70 9.65
C ASN A 351 -10.40 7.34 8.83
N GLN A 352 -11.11 6.30 9.28
CA GLN A 352 -12.31 5.77 8.61
C GLN A 352 -13.54 6.68 8.67
N THR A 353 -13.51 7.72 9.51
CA THR A 353 -14.58 8.72 9.66
C THR A 353 -14.30 10.01 8.90
N GLY A 354 -13.10 10.18 8.35
CA GLY A 354 -12.75 11.30 7.46
C GLY A 354 -11.81 12.33 8.07
N ASP A 355 -11.39 12.13 9.32
CA ASP A 355 -10.41 13.00 9.95
C ASP A 355 -9.01 12.64 9.45
N THR A 356 -8.25 13.66 9.11
CA THR A 356 -6.81 13.58 8.85
C THR A 356 -6.07 14.37 9.89
N PHE A 357 -5.24 13.67 10.65
CA PHE A 357 -4.38 14.26 11.68
C PHE A 357 -3.04 14.62 11.06
N VAL A 358 -2.64 15.88 11.20
CA VAL A 358 -1.33 16.40 10.80
C VAL A 358 -0.49 16.55 12.05
N LEU A 359 0.63 15.84 12.10
CA LEU A 359 1.49 15.74 13.28
C LEU A 359 2.93 16.06 12.91
N SER A 360 3.68 16.64 13.83
CA SER A 360 5.14 16.75 13.67
C SER A 360 5.80 15.37 13.70
N ALA A 361 6.68 15.12 12.74
CA ALA A 361 7.57 13.97 12.72
C ALA A 361 8.83 14.19 13.58
N SER A 362 8.94 15.31 14.29
CA SER A 362 10.02 15.61 15.24
C SER A 362 9.59 15.41 16.69
N ASP A 363 10.51 15.62 17.64
CA ASP A 363 10.19 15.69 19.07
C ASP A 363 10.30 17.13 19.60
N PRO A 364 9.49 17.51 20.62
CA PRO A 364 8.43 16.71 21.23
C PRO A 364 7.25 16.48 20.26
N TYR A 365 6.39 15.49 20.56
CA TYR A 365 5.11 15.33 19.85
C TYR A 365 4.38 16.66 19.78
N ASP A 366 3.93 17.01 18.57
CA ASP A 366 3.14 18.21 18.32
C ASP A 366 2.01 17.88 17.34
N ALA A 367 0.79 18.25 17.71
CA ALA A 367 -0.39 18.11 16.86
C ALA A 367 -0.58 19.43 16.12
N ILE A 368 -0.43 19.40 14.80
CA ILE A 368 -0.44 20.59 13.95
C ILE A 368 -1.88 20.96 13.58
N ALA A 369 -2.64 19.98 13.07
CA ALA A 369 -4.03 20.19 12.64
C ALA A 369 -4.83 18.88 12.63
N THR A 370 -6.15 19.02 12.65
CA THR A 370 -7.10 17.94 12.34
C THR A 370 -8.09 18.47 11.32
N ASN A 371 -8.17 17.77 10.18
CA ASN A 371 -9.01 18.17 9.05
C ASN A 371 -10.07 17.10 8.79
N THR A 372 -11.31 17.47 8.51
CA THR A 372 -12.39 16.50 8.29
C THR A 372 -12.96 16.64 6.88
N LEU A 373 -13.05 15.50 6.18
CA LEU A 373 -13.77 15.33 4.92
C LEU A 373 -14.96 14.39 5.12
N ASP A 374 -15.97 14.50 4.26
CA ASP A 374 -17.17 13.67 4.33
C ASP A 374 -16.88 12.20 3.95
N ASP A 375 -17.78 11.30 4.36
CA ASP A 375 -17.86 9.86 4.04
C ASP A 375 -16.69 8.96 4.51
N GLY A 376 -15.57 9.53 4.93
CA GLY A 376 -14.45 8.85 5.57
C GLY A 376 -13.46 8.17 4.62
N CYS A 377 -12.30 7.77 5.14
CA CYS A 377 -11.18 7.27 4.33
C CYS A 377 -10.82 5.81 4.64
N MET A 378 -10.72 4.99 3.60
CA MET A 378 -10.11 3.65 3.67
C MET A 378 -8.75 3.60 2.96
N ALA A 379 -8.58 4.43 1.94
CA ALA A 379 -7.40 4.52 1.10
C ALA A 379 -6.33 5.44 1.73
N SER A 380 -5.07 5.18 1.40
CA SER A 380 -3.95 6.03 1.84
C SER A 380 -3.82 7.24 0.89
N PRO A 381 -3.38 8.41 1.36
CA PRO A 381 -3.16 9.56 0.49
C PRO A 381 -1.99 9.35 -0.47
N ALA A 382 -2.03 10.07 -1.59
CA ALA A 382 -0.89 10.30 -2.48
C ALA A 382 -0.49 11.77 -2.48
N VAL A 383 0.75 12.06 -2.87
CA VAL A 383 1.26 13.43 -2.96
C VAL A 383 1.83 13.66 -4.34
N PHE A 384 1.46 14.79 -4.95
CA PHE A 384 2.03 15.21 -6.22
C PHE A 384 1.85 16.72 -6.39
N ASP A 385 2.93 17.41 -6.78
CA ASP A 385 2.93 18.84 -7.12
C ASP A 385 2.35 19.72 -5.99
N GLY A 386 2.88 19.57 -4.78
CA GLY A 386 2.43 20.33 -3.61
C GLY A 386 0.99 20.06 -3.15
N ALA A 387 0.32 19.03 -3.70
CA ALA A 387 -1.05 18.67 -3.34
C ALA A 387 -1.14 17.25 -2.77
N ILE A 388 -2.12 17.04 -1.89
CA ILE A 388 -2.52 15.73 -1.38
C ILE A 388 -3.73 15.26 -2.18
N TYR A 389 -3.64 14.05 -2.71
CA TYR A 389 -4.75 13.34 -3.35
C TYR A 389 -5.29 12.30 -2.38
N LEU A 390 -6.55 12.44 -1.99
CA LEU A 390 -7.17 11.58 -0.99
C LEU A 390 -8.49 11.03 -1.50
N ARG A 391 -8.63 9.71 -1.45
CA ARG A 391 -9.85 9.00 -1.77
C ARG A 391 -10.67 8.76 -0.50
N THR A 392 -11.85 9.36 -0.42
CA THR A 392 -12.89 8.98 0.55
C THR A 392 -13.70 7.81 0.01
N LYS A 393 -14.69 7.32 0.77
CA LYS A 393 -15.54 6.22 0.31
C LYS A 393 -16.33 6.53 -0.97
N THR A 394 -16.51 7.81 -1.30
CA THR A 394 -17.40 8.29 -2.38
C THR A 394 -16.71 9.22 -3.39
N HIS A 395 -15.61 9.88 -3.01
CA HIS A 395 -14.97 10.92 -3.83
C HIS A 395 -13.44 10.80 -3.86
N LEU A 396 -12.83 11.41 -4.87
CA LEU A 396 -11.41 11.76 -4.91
C LEU A 396 -11.27 13.27 -4.72
N TYR A 397 -10.38 13.69 -3.84
CA TYR A 397 -10.07 15.08 -3.55
C TYR A 397 -8.65 15.42 -4.02
N LYS A 398 -8.46 16.65 -4.52
CA LYS A 398 -7.15 17.33 -4.56
C LYS A 398 -7.17 18.44 -3.50
N ILE A 399 -6.27 18.32 -2.52
CA ILE A 399 -6.14 19.23 -1.39
C ILE A 399 -4.81 19.96 -1.55
N GLY A 400 -4.85 21.29 -1.66
CA GLY A 400 -3.69 22.11 -1.96
C GLY A 400 -3.96 23.12 -3.09
N PRO A 401 -2.91 23.53 -3.84
CA PRO A 401 -3.04 24.50 -4.92
C PRO A 401 -4.08 24.11 -5.98
N ARG A 402 -4.73 25.11 -6.59
CA ARG A 402 -5.66 24.90 -7.71
C ARG A 402 -4.94 24.41 -8.95
#